data_AF-A0A9E2KAM3-F1
#
_entry.id   AF-A0A9E2KAM3-F1
#
_cell.length_a   1.000
_cell.length_b   1.000
_cell.length_c   1.000
_cell.angle_alpha   90.00
_cell.angle_beta   90.00
_cell.angle_gamma   90.00
#
_symmetry.space_group_name_H-M   'P 1'
#
loop_
_entity.id
_entity.type
_entity.pdbx_description
1 polymer ?
#
loop_
_entity_poly.entity_id
_entity_poly.type
_entity_poly.pdbx_seq_one_letter_code
_entity_poly.pdbx_strand_id
1 'polypeptide(L)'
;MSDYDKVLIEEKDYLKSVISFLDEHISVAGELANKQKKNLVALRKEMFAGGVSTVDDFDRNIEMSQFHAMERMETAQYEQKLSNVEKYKRVYDKPYFARFDFTEDEEDLEKIYLGYQNIMDDQSYKVFVYDWRAPIASMFYRNEIGAASYQAPCGEIRGAVSLKRQYEIEKGELKYYFDSSIAITDEMLQQALGHNASSYMKNIVETIQKEQDLIIRDKGNDLLMVQGVAGSGKTSIAMHRIAFLLYERMSEGLTSDNIMIISPNHLFGEYVSTVLPELGENNVCYSTMEELFELYFKG
;
A
#
# COMPACT_ATOMS: atom_id res chain seq x y z
N MET A 1 7.50 18.40 32.30
CA MET A 1 7.12 17.62 31.10
C MET A 1 5.85 16.88 31.43
N SER A 2 4.81 17.09 30.63
CA SER A 2 3.57 16.33 30.74
C SER A 2 3.82 14.87 30.36
N ASP A 3 2.90 13.98 30.71
CA ASP A 3 2.94 12.57 30.28
C ASP A 3 2.86 12.47 28.74
N TYR A 4 2.05 13.36 28.12
CA TYR A 4 1.96 13.51 26.68
C TYR A 4 3.31 13.85 26.02
N ASP A 5 4.09 14.77 26.60
CA ASP A 5 5.40 15.17 26.05
C ASP A 5 6.42 14.02 26.07
N LYS A 6 6.38 13.17 27.11
CA LYS A 6 7.27 12.00 27.21
C LYS A 6 6.99 11.01 26.10
N VAL A 7 5.71 10.64 25.97
CA VAL A 7 5.26 9.74 24.90
C VAL A 7 5.54 10.35 23.53
N LEU A 8 5.31 11.65 23.34
CA LEU A 8 5.61 12.32 22.07
C LEU A 8 7.09 12.21 21.67
N ILE A 9 8.01 12.30 22.64
CA ILE A 9 9.45 12.12 22.38
C ILE A 9 9.73 10.67 21.98
N GLU A 10 9.19 9.68 22.70
CA GLU A 10 9.35 8.26 22.35
C GLU A 10 8.83 7.94 20.94
N GLU A 11 7.67 8.47 20.57
CA GLU A 11 7.09 8.27 19.23
C GLU A 11 7.89 9.00 18.14
N LYS A 12 8.48 10.17 18.45
CA LYS A 12 9.41 10.86 17.54
C LYS A 12 10.69 10.08 17.33
N ASP A 13 11.23 9.49 18.40
CA ASP A 13 12.44 8.65 18.32
C ASP A 13 12.16 7.38 17.50
N TYR A 14 10.99 6.77 17.69
CA TYR A 14 10.56 5.63 16.87
C TYR A 14 10.43 6.04 15.40
N LEU A 15 9.71 7.12 15.09
CA LEU A 15 9.57 7.63 13.72
C LEU A 15 10.95 7.90 13.09
N LYS A 16 11.87 8.51 13.84
CA LYS A 16 13.24 8.77 13.37
C LYS A 16 13.98 7.47 13.03
N SER A 17 13.77 6.40 13.79
CA SER A 17 14.36 5.09 13.47
C SER A 17 13.79 4.52 12.16
N VAL A 18 12.48 4.68 11.92
CA VAL A 18 11.82 4.25 10.68
C VAL A 18 12.30 5.08 9.48
N ILE A 19 12.38 6.40 9.62
CA ILE A 19 12.88 7.29 8.56
C ILE A 19 14.34 7.00 8.25
N SER A 20 15.18 6.80 9.26
CA SER A 20 16.59 6.42 9.05
C SER A 20 16.73 5.10 8.30
N PHE A 21 15.88 4.11 8.62
CA PHE A 21 15.83 2.85 7.90
C PHE A 21 15.43 3.06 6.42
N LEU A 22 14.40 3.87 6.18
CA LEU A 22 13.94 4.20 4.82
C LEU A 22 15.01 4.95 4.02
N ASP A 23 15.70 5.93 4.61
CA ASP A 23 16.78 6.69 3.97
C ASP A 23 17.91 5.77 3.49
N GLU A 24 18.35 4.86 4.36
CA GLU A 24 19.37 3.87 4.03
C GLU A 24 18.92 2.99 2.85
N HIS A 25 17.69 2.46 2.91
CA HIS A 25 17.15 1.57 1.88
C HIS A 25 16.90 2.29 0.56
N ILE A 26 16.43 3.55 0.58
CA ILE A 26 16.26 4.39 -0.61
C ILE A 26 17.62 4.65 -1.26
N SER A 27 18.66 4.94 -0.45
CA SER A 27 20.02 5.16 -0.95
C SER A 27 20.58 3.90 -1.60
N VAL A 28 20.58 2.77 -0.89
CA VAL A 28 21.10 1.48 -1.39
C VAL A 28 20.34 1.02 -2.62
N ALA A 29 19.01 1.02 -2.59
CA ALA A 29 18.20 0.64 -3.74
C ALA A 29 18.42 1.58 -4.94
N GLY A 30 18.60 2.88 -4.68
CA GLY A 30 18.93 3.88 -5.70
C GLY A 30 20.28 3.63 -6.37
N GLU A 31 21.32 3.29 -5.60
CA GLU A 31 22.62 2.90 -6.14
C GLU A 31 22.55 1.64 -7.00
N LEU A 32 21.83 0.61 -6.53
CA LEU A 32 21.61 -0.63 -7.27
C LEU A 32 20.85 -0.40 -8.58
N ALA A 33 19.80 0.42 -8.56
CA ALA A 33 19.04 0.80 -9.74
C ALA A 33 19.93 1.56 -10.75
N ASN A 34 20.76 2.50 -10.26
CA ASN A 34 21.66 3.27 -11.12
C ASN A 34 22.78 2.39 -11.72
N LYS A 35 23.30 1.42 -10.95
CA LYS A 35 24.24 0.42 -11.47
C LYS A 35 23.60 -0.41 -12.59
N GLN A 36 22.38 -0.90 -12.40
CA GLN A 36 21.65 -1.64 -13.44
C GLN A 36 21.41 -0.78 -14.69
N LYS A 37 21.01 0.48 -14.50
CA LYS A 37 20.83 1.43 -15.61
C LYS A 37 22.10 1.59 -16.43
N LYS A 38 23.27 1.68 -15.79
CA LYS A 38 24.56 1.76 -16.49
C LYS A 38 24.84 0.51 -17.31
N ASN A 39 24.56 -0.68 -16.77
CA ASN A 39 24.71 -1.95 -17.50
C ASN A 39 23.79 -2.00 -18.73
N LEU A 40 22.51 -1.67 -18.57
CA LEU A 40 21.54 -1.62 -19.67
C LEU A 40 21.96 -0.64 -20.77
N VAL A 41 22.47 0.54 -20.40
CA VAL A 41 22.99 1.53 -21.36
C VAL A 41 24.25 1.01 -22.08
N ALA A 42 25.15 0.32 -21.39
CA ALA A 42 26.33 -0.30 -22.00
C ALA A 42 25.92 -1.38 -23.01
N LEU A 43 25.01 -2.28 -22.63
CA LEU A 43 24.48 -3.32 -23.50
C LEU A 43 23.84 -2.74 -24.78
N ARG A 44 23.00 -1.72 -24.64
CA ARG A 44 22.40 -1.02 -25.79
C ARG A 44 23.45 -0.40 -26.70
N LYS A 45 24.51 0.19 -26.14
CA LYS A 45 25.61 0.76 -26.94
C LYS A 45 26.37 -0.31 -27.72
N GLU A 46 26.64 -1.47 -27.13
CA GLU A 46 27.27 -2.61 -27.81
C GLU A 46 26.42 -3.10 -28.99
N MET A 47 25.11 -3.23 -28.78
CA MET A 47 24.15 -3.56 -29.85
C MET A 47 24.21 -2.54 -31.01
N PHE A 48 24.16 -1.24 -30.71
CA PHE A 48 24.23 -0.20 -31.75
C PHE A 48 25.59 -0.17 -32.47
N ALA A 49 26.70 -0.41 -31.75
CA ALA A 49 28.04 -0.44 -32.31
C ALA A 49 28.29 -1.67 -33.20
N GLY A 50 27.60 -2.78 -32.94
CA GLY A 50 27.65 -4.02 -33.73
C GLY A 50 27.08 -3.92 -35.14
N GLY A 51 26.43 -2.80 -35.49
CA GLY A 51 26.00 -2.47 -36.86
C GLY A 51 24.57 -2.92 -37.20
N VAL A 52 23.64 -1.95 -37.28
CA VAL A 52 22.25 -2.14 -37.74
C VAL A 52 22.16 -1.93 -39.27
N SER A 53 22.99 -2.63 -40.05
CA SER A 53 22.89 -2.54 -41.51
C SER A 53 23.08 -3.89 -42.20
N THR A 54 22.00 -4.31 -42.88
CA THR A 54 21.77 -5.48 -43.76
C THR A 54 21.44 -6.82 -43.08
N VAL A 55 20.32 -7.42 -43.54
CA VAL A 55 19.43 -8.38 -42.84
C VAL A 55 19.60 -9.85 -43.29
N ASP A 56 20.58 -10.16 -44.14
CA ASP A 56 20.60 -11.44 -44.86
C ASP A 56 21.48 -12.57 -44.26
N ASP A 57 21.90 -12.48 -42.99
CA ASP A 57 22.77 -13.50 -42.38
C ASP A 57 22.07 -14.24 -41.22
N PHE A 58 21.88 -15.56 -41.36
CA PHE A 58 21.17 -16.41 -40.39
C PHE A 58 21.85 -16.38 -39.00
N ASP A 59 23.18 -16.39 -38.97
CA ASP A 59 23.96 -16.35 -37.72
C ASP A 59 23.79 -15.01 -36.97
N ARG A 60 23.67 -13.89 -37.69
CA ARG A 60 23.40 -12.58 -37.09
C ARG A 60 21.99 -12.47 -36.51
N ASN A 61 21.01 -13.16 -37.09
CA ASN A 61 19.66 -13.21 -36.52
C ASN A 61 19.63 -13.95 -35.17
N ILE A 62 20.46 -14.99 -35.00
CA ILE A 62 20.61 -15.68 -33.72
C ILE A 62 21.25 -14.76 -32.68
N GLU A 63 22.35 -14.09 -33.03
CA GLU A 63 23.02 -13.12 -32.16
C GLU A 63 22.06 -11.99 -31.74
N MET A 64 21.33 -11.41 -32.69
CA MET A 64 20.32 -10.37 -32.41
C MET A 64 19.21 -10.86 -31.49
N SER A 65 18.73 -12.09 -31.68
CA SER A 65 17.73 -12.68 -30.78
C SER A 65 18.27 -12.86 -29.36
N GLN A 66 19.54 -13.25 -29.20
CA GLN A 66 20.20 -13.34 -27.89
C GLN A 66 20.33 -11.97 -27.24
N PHE A 67 20.75 -10.95 -27.98
CA PHE A 67 20.83 -9.57 -27.48
C PHE A 67 19.47 -9.05 -27.02
N HIS A 68 18.40 -9.24 -27.79
CA HIS A 68 17.05 -8.83 -27.37
C HIS A 68 16.56 -9.60 -26.13
N ALA A 69 16.94 -10.86 -25.96
CA ALA A 69 16.65 -11.59 -24.73
C ALA A 69 17.38 -10.98 -23.53
N MET A 70 18.67 -10.66 -23.67
CA MET A 70 19.46 -10.00 -22.63
C MET A 70 18.92 -8.59 -22.31
N GLU A 71 18.57 -7.80 -23.32
CA GLU A 71 18.03 -6.44 -23.13
C GLU A 71 16.71 -6.48 -22.35
N ARG A 72 15.81 -7.42 -22.68
CA ARG A 72 14.55 -7.59 -21.95
C ARG A 72 14.79 -7.98 -20.50
N MET A 73 15.73 -8.88 -20.24
CA MET A 73 16.10 -9.30 -18.89
C MET A 73 16.68 -8.13 -18.08
N GLU A 74 17.61 -7.37 -18.66
CA GLU A 74 18.23 -6.19 -18.04
C GLU A 74 17.21 -5.08 -17.78
N THR A 75 16.28 -4.85 -18.71
CA THR A 75 15.18 -3.91 -18.56
C THR A 75 14.27 -4.30 -17.39
N ALA A 76 13.84 -5.57 -17.35
CA ALA A 76 12.99 -6.08 -16.27
C ALA A 76 13.66 -5.97 -14.89
N GLN A 77 14.97 -6.28 -14.80
CA GLN A 77 15.73 -6.09 -13.55
C GLN A 77 15.85 -4.62 -13.14
N TYR A 78 16.02 -3.72 -14.11
CA TYR A 78 16.06 -2.29 -13.83
C TYR A 78 14.70 -1.77 -13.34
N GLU A 79 13.62 -2.15 -14.00
CA GLU A 79 12.25 -1.79 -13.60
C GLU A 79 11.91 -2.32 -12.21
N GLN A 80 12.27 -3.56 -11.89
CA GLN A 80 12.09 -4.12 -10.54
C GLN A 80 12.84 -3.31 -9.48
N LYS A 81 14.11 -2.96 -9.74
CA LYS A 81 14.91 -2.15 -8.80
C LYS A 81 14.35 -0.74 -8.64
N LEU A 82 13.86 -0.13 -9.72
CA LEU A 82 13.24 1.18 -9.68
C LEU A 82 11.93 1.16 -8.87
N SER A 83 11.10 0.13 -9.08
CA SER A 83 9.86 -0.08 -8.33
C SER A 83 10.12 -0.18 -6.81
N ASN A 84 11.20 -0.84 -6.39
CA ASN A 84 11.57 -0.91 -4.97
C ASN A 84 11.93 0.47 -4.39
N VAL A 85 12.66 1.31 -5.15
CA VAL A 85 12.96 2.68 -4.74
C VAL A 85 11.68 3.50 -4.59
N GLU A 86 10.78 3.40 -5.56
CA GLU A 86 9.49 4.09 -5.54
C GLU A 86 8.63 3.64 -4.36
N LYS A 87 8.64 2.34 -4.03
CA LYS A 87 7.94 1.78 -2.87
C LYS A 87 8.32 2.51 -1.57
N TYR A 88 9.63 2.59 -1.27
CA TYR A 88 10.09 3.27 -0.06
C TYR A 88 9.82 4.78 -0.09
N LYS A 89 9.94 5.42 -1.26
CA LYS A 89 9.63 6.85 -1.40
C LYS A 89 8.15 7.15 -1.17
N ARG A 90 7.23 6.27 -1.59
CA ARG A 90 5.79 6.45 -1.39
C ARG A 90 5.41 6.49 0.09
N VAL A 91 6.07 5.69 0.92
CA VAL A 91 5.79 5.63 2.37
C VAL A 91 6.64 6.61 3.19
N TYR A 92 7.64 7.26 2.58
CA TYR A 92 8.58 8.13 3.31
C TYR A 92 7.89 9.28 4.04
N ASP A 93 6.94 9.96 3.37
CA ASP A 93 6.29 11.13 3.92
C ASP A 93 5.34 10.79 5.09
N LYS A 94 4.67 9.63 5.02
CA LYS A 94 3.73 9.11 6.02
C LYS A 94 3.88 7.58 6.16
N PRO A 95 4.90 7.10 6.91
CA PRO A 95 5.25 5.68 6.95
C PRO A 95 4.22 4.83 7.68
N TYR A 96 3.58 5.38 8.71
CA TYR A 96 2.49 4.76 9.45
C TYR A 96 1.51 5.84 9.90
N PHE A 97 0.28 5.43 10.22
CA PHE A 97 -0.80 6.32 10.63
C PHE A 97 -1.47 5.90 11.94
N ALA A 98 -1.24 4.65 12.38
CA ALA A 98 -1.82 4.14 13.61
C ALA A 98 -0.88 3.17 14.32
N ARG A 99 -1.16 2.94 15.61
CA ARG A 99 -0.55 1.90 16.43
C ARG A 99 -1.60 1.27 17.32
N PHE A 100 -1.45 -0.01 17.61
CA PHE A 100 -2.08 -0.62 18.75
C PHE A 100 -1.10 -1.54 19.48
N ASP A 101 -1.31 -1.68 20.79
CA ASP A 101 -0.49 -2.52 21.66
C ASP A 101 -1.24 -3.82 21.91
N PHE A 102 -0.66 -4.93 21.48
CA PHE A 102 -1.26 -6.25 21.54
C PHE A 102 -0.41 -7.18 22.41
N THR A 103 -1.08 -7.91 23.30
CA THR A 103 -0.47 -8.99 24.07
C THR A 103 -1.18 -10.27 23.68
N GLU A 104 -0.47 -11.16 22.97
CA GLU A 104 -0.94 -12.52 22.73
C GLU A 104 -0.95 -13.30 24.04
N ASP A 105 -1.85 -14.28 24.16
CA ASP A 105 -1.95 -15.12 25.35
C ASP A 105 -0.58 -15.76 25.66
N GLU A 106 -0.03 -15.49 26.85
CA GLU A 106 1.28 -15.97 27.33
C GLU A 106 2.54 -15.35 26.67
N GLU A 107 2.38 -14.28 25.89
CA GLU A 107 3.50 -13.53 25.30
C GLU A 107 3.69 -12.12 25.89
N ASP A 108 4.80 -11.48 25.51
CA ASP A 108 5.10 -10.09 25.87
C ASP A 108 4.26 -9.10 25.03
N LEU A 109 4.19 -7.86 25.50
CA LEU A 109 3.52 -6.79 24.77
C LEU A 109 4.25 -6.44 23.46
N GLU A 110 3.54 -6.54 22.34
CA GLU A 110 4.01 -6.09 21.03
C GLU A 110 3.36 -4.75 20.63
N LYS A 111 4.19 -3.84 20.09
CA LYS A 111 3.74 -2.55 19.55
C LYS A 111 3.56 -2.69 18.04
N ILE A 112 2.31 -2.74 17.58
CA ILE A 112 1.97 -2.93 16.17
C ILE A 112 1.71 -1.57 15.53
N TYR A 113 2.64 -1.11 14.69
CA TYR A 113 2.46 0.09 13.87
C TYR A 113 1.82 -0.27 12.53
N LEU A 114 0.81 0.49 12.11
CA LEU A 114 0.05 0.27 10.88
C LEU A 114 0.31 1.38 9.86
N GLY A 115 0.62 0.97 8.63
CA GLY A 115 0.84 1.87 7.51
C GLY A 115 0.21 1.35 6.22
N TYR A 116 0.39 2.12 5.15
CA TYR A 116 -0.16 1.78 3.83
C TYR A 116 0.54 0.57 3.19
N GLN A 117 1.80 0.34 3.56
CA GLN A 117 2.58 -0.79 3.10
C GLN A 117 3.46 -1.34 4.23
N ASN A 118 3.87 -2.60 4.08
CA ASN A 118 4.82 -3.22 5.01
C ASN A 118 6.22 -2.61 4.88
N ILE A 119 6.81 -2.24 6.03
CA ILE A 119 8.21 -1.84 6.20
C ILE A 119 8.86 -2.85 7.14
N MET A 120 9.78 -3.66 6.60
CA MET A 120 10.46 -4.74 7.29
C MET A 120 11.92 -4.77 6.87
N ASP A 121 12.78 -5.14 7.81
CA ASP A 121 14.16 -5.51 7.53
C ASP A 121 14.23 -6.99 7.13
N ASP A 122 14.60 -7.25 5.87
CA ASP A 122 14.70 -8.60 5.32
C ASP A 122 15.81 -9.45 5.98
N GLN A 123 16.78 -8.83 6.68
CA GLN A 123 17.87 -9.56 7.34
C GLN A 123 17.51 -10.00 8.76
N SER A 124 16.96 -9.08 9.56
CA SER A 124 16.58 -9.36 10.95
C SER A 124 15.15 -9.90 11.08
N TYR A 125 14.37 -9.85 10.00
CA TYR A 125 12.92 -10.11 9.99
C TYR A 125 12.13 -9.21 10.95
N LYS A 126 12.71 -8.07 11.34
CA LYS A 126 12.02 -7.10 12.18
C LYS A 126 11.04 -6.30 11.34
N VAL A 127 9.76 -6.40 11.66
CA VAL A 127 8.72 -5.54 11.08
C VAL A 127 8.71 -4.21 11.83
N PHE A 128 8.91 -3.11 11.11
CA PHE A 128 8.73 -1.76 11.64
C PHE A 128 7.28 -1.31 11.47
N VAL A 129 6.69 -1.57 10.30
CA VAL A 129 5.31 -1.18 10.01
C VAL A 129 4.61 -2.32 9.29
N TYR A 130 3.45 -2.69 9.82
CA TYR A 130 2.55 -3.66 9.20
C TYR A 130 1.64 -2.97 8.18
N ASP A 131 1.41 -3.64 7.06
CA ASP A 131 0.43 -3.21 6.07
C ASP A 131 -0.98 -3.25 6.68
N TRP A 132 -1.79 -2.22 6.48
CA TRP A 132 -3.18 -2.17 6.95
C TRP A 132 -4.02 -3.34 6.47
N ARG A 133 -3.65 -4.01 5.38
CA ARG A 133 -4.34 -5.19 4.81
C ARG A 133 -3.95 -6.49 5.49
N ALA A 134 -2.89 -6.51 6.29
CA ALA A 134 -2.48 -7.69 7.03
C ALA A 134 -3.61 -8.18 7.96
N PRO A 135 -3.72 -9.49 8.24
CA PRO A 135 -4.79 -9.99 9.10
C PRO A 135 -4.77 -9.41 10.52
N ILE A 136 -3.57 -9.19 11.09
CA ILE A 136 -3.38 -8.59 12.42
C ILE A 136 -3.96 -7.16 12.50
N ALA A 137 -3.92 -6.41 11.40
CA ALA A 137 -4.45 -5.05 11.34
C ALA A 137 -5.98 -4.99 11.51
N SER A 138 -6.70 -6.10 11.29
CA SER A 138 -8.15 -6.16 11.52
C SER A 138 -8.53 -5.84 12.97
N MET A 139 -7.65 -6.11 13.95
CA MET A 139 -7.88 -5.78 15.36
C MET A 139 -8.02 -4.28 15.59
N PHE A 140 -7.28 -3.47 14.82
CA PHE A 140 -7.38 -2.02 14.92
C PHE A 140 -8.79 -1.52 14.54
N TYR A 141 -9.43 -2.15 13.54
CA TYR A 141 -10.73 -1.74 13.04
C TYR A 141 -11.92 -2.43 13.74
N ARG A 142 -11.77 -3.68 14.19
CA ARG A 142 -12.89 -4.51 14.65
C ARG A 142 -13.12 -4.53 16.15
N ASN A 143 -12.05 -4.38 16.92
CA ASN A 143 -12.05 -4.57 18.36
C ASN A 143 -12.02 -3.23 19.09
N GLU A 144 -12.51 -3.19 20.32
CA GLU A 144 -12.21 -2.08 21.23
C GLU A 144 -10.97 -2.42 22.06
N ILE A 145 -10.60 -1.57 23.02
CA ILE A 145 -9.57 -1.91 24.01
C ILE A 145 -10.11 -3.05 24.89
N GLY A 146 -9.30 -4.07 25.15
CA GLY A 146 -9.67 -5.28 25.87
C GLY A 146 -9.43 -6.55 25.04
N ALA A 147 -10.21 -7.59 25.29
CA ALA A 147 -10.07 -8.88 24.62
C ALA A 147 -10.25 -8.75 23.10
N ALA A 148 -9.31 -9.31 22.34
CA ALA A 148 -9.31 -9.27 20.89
C ALA A 148 -8.85 -10.61 20.31
N SER A 149 -9.26 -10.87 19.07
CA SER A 149 -8.76 -11.98 18.28
C SER A 149 -8.74 -11.62 16.80
N TYR A 150 -7.87 -12.29 16.06
CA TYR A 150 -7.80 -12.16 14.60
C TYR A 150 -7.52 -13.52 13.95
N GLN A 151 -7.89 -13.63 12.68
CA GLN A 151 -7.67 -14.85 11.90
C GLN A 151 -6.37 -14.74 11.11
N ALA A 152 -5.39 -15.55 11.47
CA ALA A 152 -4.13 -15.68 10.74
C ALA A 152 -4.13 -16.97 9.89
N PRO A 153 -3.22 -17.13 8.93
CA PRO A 153 -3.07 -18.39 8.19
C PRO A 153 -2.82 -19.62 9.08
N CYS A 154 -2.26 -19.43 10.28
CA CYS A 154 -2.04 -20.48 11.27
C CYS A 154 -3.25 -20.77 12.17
N GLY A 155 -4.32 -19.98 12.09
CA GLY A 155 -5.53 -20.13 12.92
C GLY A 155 -5.96 -18.83 13.60
N GLU A 156 -6.91 -18.95 14.53
CA GLU A 156 -7.34 -17.83 15.37
C GLU A 156 -6.28 -17.54 16.44
N ILE A 157 -5.78 -16.30 16.47
CA ILE A 157 -4.88 -15.80 17.51
C ILE A 157 -5.69 -14.93 18.46
N ARG A 158 -5.51 -15.13 19.77
CA ARG A 158 -6.25 -14.46 20.85
C ARG A 158 -5.30 -13.68 21.75
N GLY A 159 -5.80 -12.61 22.32
CA GLY A 159 -5.05 -11.79 23.26
C GLY A 159 -5.84 -10.56 23.70
N ALA A 160 -5.13 -9.51 24.08
CA ALA A 160 -5.72 -8.25 24.50
C ALA A 160 -5.06 -7.04 23.83
N VAL A 161 -5.89 -6.10 23.36
CA VAL A 161 -5.45 -4.78 22.92
C VAL A 161 -5.48 -3.83 24.12
N SER A 162 -4.34 -3.26 24.48
CA SER A 162 -4.22 -2.35 25.63
C SER A 162 -4.23 -0.87 25.26
N LEU A 163 -3.79 -0.53 24.04
CA LEU A 163 -3.71 0.83 23.53
C LEU A 163 -4.12 0.88 22.05
N LYS A 164 -4.77 1.97 21.66
CA LYS A 164 -4.97 2.34 20.25
C LYS A 164 -4.65 3.81 20.08
N ARG A 165 -3.79 4.10 19.11
CA ARG A 165 -3.25 5.43 18.84
C ARG A 165 -3.31 5.72 17.35
N GLN A 166 -3.61 6.96 17.02
CA GLN A 166 -3.55 7.50 15.66
C GLN A 166 -2.52 8.62 15.62
N TYR A 167 -1.86 8.78 14.48
CA TYR A 167 -0.77 9.72 14.27
C TYR A 167 -1.04 10.59 13.05
N GLU A 168 -0.74 11.88 13.17
CA GLU A 168 -0.58 12.76 12.03
C GLU A 168 0.91 12.94 11.75
N ILE A 169 1.36 12.40 10.62
CA ILE A 169 2.74 12.50 10.16
C ILE A 169 2.72 13.16 8.78
N GLU A 170 3.49 14.22 8.64
CA GLU A 170 3.66 14.92 7.37
C GLU A 170 5.14 15.12 7.09
N LYS A 171 5.58 14.73 5.89
CA LYS A 171 6.97 14.89 5.43
C LYS A 171 7.98 14.25 6.39
N GLY A 172 7.63 13.09 6.95
CA GLY A 172 8.47 12.36 7.90
C GLY A 172 8.54 12.98 9.30
N GLU A 173 7.68 13.95 9.63
CA GLU A 173 7.62 14.57 10.94
C GLU A 173 6.30 14.28 11.66
N LEU A 174 6.38 13.76 12.89
CA LEU A 174 5.22 13.58 13.76
C LEU A 174 4.69 14.94 14.24
N LYS A 175 3.49 15.31 13.79
CA LYS A 175 2.80 16.55 14.17
C LYS A 175 2.10 16.38 15.50
N TYR A 176 1.23 15.38 15.61
CA TYR A 176 0.52 15.03 16.83
C TYR A 176 0.07 13.57 16.81
N TYR A 177 -0.34 13.06 17.98
CA TYR A 177 -1.00 11.76 18.11
C TYR A 177 -2.19 11.89 19.05
N PHE A 178 -3.13 10.96 18.95
CA PHE A 178 -4.24 10.85 19.90
C PHE A 178 -4.60 9.39 20.14
N ASP A 179 -5.07 9.09 21.36
CA ASP A 179 -5.48 7.75 21.77
C ASP A 179 -6.99 7.61 21.64
N SER A 180 -7.47 6.47 21.14
CA SER A 180 -8.90 6.23 20.93
C SER A 180 -9.74 6.27 22.23
N SER A 181 -9.10 6.15 23.39
CA SER A 181 -9.74 6.22 24.72
C SER A 181 -9.90 7.64 25.27
N ILE A 182 -9.28 8.65 24.64
CA ILE A 182 -9.31 10.03 25.11
C ILE A 182 -10.37 10.79 24.32
N ALA A 183 -11.30 11.45 25.02
CA ALA A 183 -12.22 12.39 24.39
C ALA A 183 -11.40 13.45 23.64
N ILE A 184 -11.48 13.45 22.32
CA ILE A 184 -10.76 14.37 21.45
C ILE A 184 -11.08 15.79 21.91
N THR A 185 -10.07 16.58 22.25
CA THR A 185 -10.25 17.99 22.63
C THR A 185 -10.61 18.80 21.38
N ASP A 186 -11.41 19.87 21.54
CA ASP A 186 -11.86 20.71 20.41
C ASP A 186 -10.70 21.25 19.56
N GLU A 187 -9.52 21.51 20.14
CA GLU A 187 -8.33 21.96 19.42
C GLU A 187 -7.73 20.86 18.52
N MET A 188 -7.69 19.61 18.98
CA MET A 188 -7.28 18.46 18.16
C MET A 188 -8.32 18.15 17.08
N LEU A 189 -9.60 18.29 17.41
CA LEU A 189 -10.69 18.14 16.45
C LEU A 189 -10.60 19.22 15.35
N GLN A 190 -10.30 20.47 15.70
CA GLN A 190 -10.11 21.56 14.74
C GLN A 190 -8.86 21.39 13.86
N GLN A 191 -7.76 20.83 14.38
CA GLN A 191 -6.59 20.52 13.55
C GLN A 191 -6.84 19.35 12.60
N ALA A 192 -7.50 18.29 13.08
CA ALA A 192 -7.92 17.16 12.25
C ALA A 192 -8.94 17.61 11.18
N LEU A 193 -9.90 18.48 11.50
CA LEU A 193 -10.90 18.99 10.55
C LEU A 193 -10.34 20.10 9.63
N GLY A 194 -9.36 20.87 10.09
CA GLY A 194 -8.81 22.05 9.40
C GLY A 194 -7.95 21.72 8.18
N HIS A 195 -7.28 20.56 8.16
CA HIS A 195 -6.56 20.06 6.98
C HIS A 195 -7.47 19.31 5.99
N ASN A 196 -8.78 19.24 6.27
CA ASN A 196 -9.65 18.25 5.65
C ASN A 196 -10.46 18.70 4.42
N ALA A 197 -10.36 19.95 3.98
CA ALA A 197 -11.14 20.50 2.86
C ALA A 197 -10.46 20.28 1.48
N SER A 198 -10.52 19.07 0.94
CA SER A 198 -10.28 18.82 -0.50
C SER A 198 -11.58 18.43 -1.19
N SER A 199 -11.76 18.87 -2.43
CA SER A 199 -12.91 18.51 -3.28
C SER A 199 -12.84 17.08 -3.83
N TYR A 200 -11.75 16.34 -3.56
CA TYR A 200 -11.53 14.97 -4.00
C TYR A 200 -11.76 13.96 -2.86
N MET A 201 -12.25 12.77 -3.22
CA MET A 201 -12.46 11.66 -2.29
C MET A 201 -11.11 11.24 -1.71
N LYS A 202 -11.02 11.15 -0.38
CA LYS A 202 -9.79 10.81 0.33
C LYS A 202 -9.69 9.32 0.62
N ASN A 203 -8.46 8.86 0.74
CA ASN A 203 -8.15 7.60 1.40
C ASN A 203 -8.80 7.55 2.81
N ILE A 204 -9.52 6.47 3.12
CA ILE A 204 -10.25 6.31 4.38
C ILE A 204 -9.61 5.28 5.31
N VAL A 205 -8.45 4.70 4.97
CA VAL A 205 -7.79 3.63 5.74
C VAL A 205 -7.70 3.97 7.24
N GLU A 206 -7.46 5.23 7.58
CA GLU A 206 -7.34 5.71 8.97
C GLU A 206 -8.68 5.77 9.73
N THR A 207 -9.81 5.76 9.00
CA THR A 207 -11.17 5.97 9.55
C THR A 207 -12.14 4.83 9.20
N ILE A 208 -11.63 3.71 8.67
CA ILE A 208 -12.44 2.52 8.37
C ILE A 208 -13.18 2.09 9.64
N GLN A 209 -14.49 1.97 9.53
CA GLN A 209 -15.35 1.51 10.61
C GLN A 209 -15.44 -0.02 10.62
N LYS A 210 -15.81 -0.61 11.76
CA LYS A 210 -15.96 -2.05 11.94
C LYS A 210 -16.82 -2.70 10.85
N GLU A 211 -17.99 -2.13 10.55
CA GLU A 211 -18.92 -2.65 9.54
C GLU A 211 -18.32 -2.57 8.13
N GLN A 212 -17.54 -1.52 7.85
CA GLN A 212 -16.84 -1.36 6.58
C GLN A 212 -15.71 -2.39 6.44
N ASP A 213 -14.92 -2.60 7.49
CA ASP A 213 -13.84 -3.59 7.50
C ASP A 213 -14.37 -5.02 7.29
N LEU A 214 -15.53 -5.36 7.84
CA LEU A 214 -16.19 -6.64 7.58
C LEU A 214 -16.50 -6.83 6.09
N ILE A 215 -17.00 -5.80 5.40
CA ILE A 215 -17.30 -5.84 3.97
C ILE A 215 -16.00 -5.88 3.14
N ILE A 216 -15.00 -5.07 3.51
CA ILE A 216 -13.70 -5.02 2.82
C ILE A 216 -13.02 -6.38 2.87
N ARG A 217 -12.99 -7.01 4.05
CA ARG A 217 -12.30 -8.28 4.29
C ARG A 217 -13.18 -9.52 4.19
N ASP A 218 -14.37 -9.41 3.61
CA ASP A 218 -15.22 -10.58 3.40
C ASP A 218 -14.56 -11.53 2.39
N LYS A 219 -14.22 -12.74 2.85
CA LYS A 219 -13.62 -13.82 2.05
C LYS A 219 -14.59 -14.98 1.80
N GLY A 220 -15.72 -15.00 2.51
CA GLY A 220 -16.63 -16.14 2.52
C GLY A 220 -17.60 -16.20 1.35
N ASN A 221 -17.78 -15.08 0.63
CA ASN A 221 -18.76 -14.99 -0.45
C ASN A 221 -18.09 -14.67 -1.79
N ASP A 222 -18.40 -15.46 -2.81
CA ASP A 222 -17.97 -15.20 -4.19
C ASP A 222 -18.68 -13.98 -4.79
N LEU A 223 -19.94 -13.74 -4.38
CA LEU A 223 -20.74 -12.58 -4.76
C LEU A 223 -21.11 -11.76 -3.52
N LEU A 224 -20.76 -10.48 -3.52
CA LEU A 224 -21.05 -9.55 -2.44
C LEU A 224 -21.85 -8.35 -2.96
N MET A 225 -23.03 -8.12 -2.39
CA MET A 225 -23.87 -6.96 -2.69
C MET A 225 -23.82 -5.97 -1.52
N VAL A 226 -23.43 -4.73 -1.78
CA VAL A 226 -23.33 -3.68 -0.77
C VAL A 226 -24.43 -2.64 -0.98
N GLN A 227 -25.38 -2.59 -0.05
CA GLN A 227 -26.49 -1.62 -0.05
C GLN A 227 -26.33 -0.61 1.09
N GLY A 228 -26.55 0.67 0.81
CA GLY A 228 -26.45 1.72 1.82
C GLY A 228 -26.94 3.06 1.29
N VAL A 229 -27.24 4.00 2.20
CA VAL A 229 -27.71 5.35 1.87
C VAL A 229 -26.66 6.18 1.12
N ALA A 230 -27.06 7.27 0.47
CA ALA A 230 -26.12 8.20 -0.14
C ALA A 230 -25.12 8.72 0.92
N GLY A 231 -23.85 8.85 0.54
CA GLY A 231 -22.78 9.29 1.46
C GLY A 231 -22.22 8.21 2.40
N SER A 232 -22.75 6.98 2.41
CA SER A 232 -22.28 5.90 3.30
C SER A 232 -20.90 5.29 2.95
N GLY A 233 -20.12 5.91 2.05
CA GLY A 233 -18.78 5.45 1.68
C GLY A 233 -18.70 4.20 0.79
N LYS A 234 -19.80 3.75 0.15
CA LYS A 234 -19.81 2.53 -0.69
C LYS A 234 -18.69 2.45 -1.72
N THR A 235 -18.44 3.55 -2.42
CA THR A 235 -17.35 3.64 -3.41
C THR A 235 -15.99 3.45 -2.76
N SER A 236 -15.75 4.11 -1.63
CA SER A 236 -14.51 3.96 -0.86
C SER A 236 -14.33 2.52 -0.38
N ILE A 237 -15.39 1.90 0.15
CA ILE A 237 -15.40 0.48 0.56
C ILE A 237 -15.01 -0.42 -0.63
N ALA A 238 -15.56 -0.18 -1.83
CA ALA A 238 -15.22 -0.97 -3.01
C ALA A 238 -13.73 -0.84 -3.38
N MET A 239 -13.16 0.37 -3.35
CA MET A 239 -11.73 0.57 -3.66
C MET A 239 -10.82 -0.09 -2.64
N HIS A 240 -11.14 0.04 -1.36
CA HIS A 240 -10.37 -0.58 -0.28
C HIS A 240 -10.50 -2.11 -0.33
N ARG A 241 -11.68 -2.64 -0.73
CA ARG A 241 -11.86 -4.07 -0.98
C ARG A 241 -10.99 -4.56 -2.14
N ILE A 242 -10.92 -3.82 -3.25
CA ILE A 242 -10.03 -4.16 -4.38
C ILE A 242 -8.57 -4.22 -3.90
N ALA A 243 -8.10 -3.19 -3.19
CA ALA A 243 -6.73 -3.16 -2.66
C ALA A 243 -6.44 -4.29 -1.66
N PHE A 244 -7.44 -4.66 -0.84
CA PHE A 244 -7.37 -5.81 0.06
C PHE A 244 -7.30 -7.14 -0.70
N LEU A 245 -8.14 -7.35 -1.71
CA LEU A 245 -8.15 -8.58 -2.50
C LEU A 245 -6.85 -8.75 -3.30
N LEU A 246 -6.31 -7.67 -3.87
CA LEU A 246 -5.01 -7.66 -4.53
C LEU A 246 -3.89 -8.10 -3.57
N TYR A 247 -3.88 -7.58 -2.34
CA TYR A 247 -2.92 -8.00 -1.32
C TYR A 247 -3.08 -9.47 -0.91
N GLU A 248 -4.31 -9.87 -0.58
CA GLU A 248 -4.61 -11.21 -0.05
C GLU A 248 -4.33 -12.30 -1.09
N ARG A 249 -4.73 -12.07 -2.35
CA ARG A 249 -4.62 -13.06 -3.44
C ARG A 249 -3.41 -12.84 -4.35
N MET A 250 -2.44 -12.02 -3.93
CA MET A 250 -1.19 -11.81 -4.67
C MET A 250 -0.45 -13.12 -4.91
N SER A 251 -0.42 -14.01 -3.92
CA SER A 251 0.24 -15.33 -4.01
C SER A 251 -0.45 -16.28 -5.01
N GLU A 252 -1.73 -16.07 -5.28
CA GLU A 252 -2.52 -16.79 -6.28
C GLU A 252 -2.35 -16.20 -7.70
N GLY A 253 -1.57 -15.13 -7.83
CA GLY A 253 -1.30 -14.45 -9.09
C GLY A 253 -2.35 -13.40 -9.48
N LEU A 254 -3.22 -12.96 -8.56
CA LEU A 254 -4.17 -11.89 -8.83
C LEU A 254 -3.41 -10.55 -9.00
N THR A 255 -3.55 -9.92 -10.15
CA THR A 255 -2.99 -8.59 -10.44
C THR A 255 -4.09 -7.57 -10.77
N SER A 256 -3.72 -6.29 -10.86
CA SER A 256 -4.62 -5.21 -11.28
C SER A 256 -5.27 -5.47 -12.64
N ASP A 257 -4.57 -6.19 -13.53
CA ASP A 257 -5.04 -6.53 -14.88
C ASP A 257 -6.14 -7.59 -14.88
N ASN A 258 -6.31 -8.32 -13.75
CA ASN A 258 -7.38 -9.30 -13.58
C ASN A 258 -8.66 -8.67 -13.02
N ILE A 259 -8.65 -7.38 -12.70
CA ILE A 259 -9.78 -6.67 -12.09
C ILE A 259 -10.34 -5.66 -13.09
N MET A 260 -11.67 -5.67 -13.23
CA MET A 260 -12.39 -4.69 -14.05
C MET A 260 -13.44 -3.98 -13.21
N ILE A 261 -13.44 -2.65 -13.28
CA ILE A 261 -14.49 -1.81 -12.72
C ILE A 261 -15.41 -1.36 -13.86
N ILE A 262 -16.70 -1.63 -13.68
CA ILE A 262 -17.75 -1.11 -14.57
C ILE A 262 -18.47 0.01 -13.84
N SER A 263 -18.43 1.21 -14.39
CA SER A 263 -19.02 2.40 -13.80
C SER A 263 -20.14 3.00 -14.67
N PRO A 264 -21.01 3.84 -14.10
CA PRO A 264 -22.03 4.54 -14.89
C PRO A 264 -21.48 5.69 -15.75
N ASN A 265 -20.28 6.21 -15.46
CA ASN A 265 -19.65 7.32 -16.20
C ASN A 265 -18.12 7.40 -15.99
N HIS A 266 -17.45 8.21 -16.82
CA HIS A 266 -15.97 8.32 -16.86
C HIS A 266 -15.38 9.07 -15.66
N LEU A 267 -16.14 10.00 -15.05
CA LEU A 267 -15.73 10.67 -13.81
C LEU A 267 -15.39 9.65 -12.73
N PHE A 268 -16.07 8.51 -12.71
CA PHE A 268 -15.74 7.41 -11.82
C PHE A 268 -14.36 6.77 -12.10
N GLY A 269 -13.99 6.63 -13.38
CA GLY A 269 -12.68 6.12 -13.76
C GLY A 269 -11.55 7.02 -13.28
N GLU A 270 -11.71 8.34 -13.38
CA GLU A 270 -10.76 9.31 -12.84
C GLU A 270 -10.60 9.17 -11.32
N TYR A 271 -11.69 8.93 -10.58
CA TYR A 271 -11.61 8.68 -9.13
C TYR A 271 -10.80 7.42 -8.79
N VAL A 272 -11.06 6.31 -9.49
CA VAL A 272 -10.30 5.05 -9.32
C VAL A 272 -8.81 5.29 -9.53
N SER A 273 -8.47 6.05 -10.57
CA SER A 273 -7.08 6.32 -10.98
C SER A 273 -6.25 7.10 -9.96
N THR A 274 -6.91 7.71 -8.96
CA THR A 274 -6.26 8.47 -7.89
C THR A 274 -6.22 7.67 -6.58
N VAL A 275 -7.30 6.98 -6.22
CA VAL A 275 -7.42 6.32 -4.90
C VAL A 275 -6.57 5.04 -4.79
N LEU A 276 -6.51 4.21 -5.83
CA LEU A 276 -5.71 2.97 -5.77
C LEU A 276 -4.21 3.27 -5.62
N PRO A 277 -3.62 4.24 -6.34
CA PRO A 277 -2.23 4.66 -6.10
C PRO A 277 -1.97 5.15 -4.67
N GLU A 278 -2.91 5.90 -4.07
CA GLU A 278 -2.83 6.31 -2.66
C GLU A 278 -2.87 5.12 -1.69
N LEU A 279 -3.51 4.01 -2.07
CA LEU A 279 -3.51 2.75 -1.33
C LEU A 279 -2.28 1.87 -1.63
N GLY A 280 -1.36 2.36 -2.47
CA GLY A 280 -0.15 1.64 -2.86
C GLY A 280 -0.34 0.64 -4.01
N GLU A 281 -1.49 0.66 -4.68
CA GLU A 281 -1.85 -0.27 -5.75
C GLU A 281 -1.74 0.35 -7.14
N ASN A 282 -1.55 -0.52 -8.14
CA ASN A 282 -1.66 -0.11 -9.55
C ASN A 282 -3.12 0.14 -9.94
N ASN A 283 -3.32 0.96 -10.96
CA ASN A 283 -4.65 1.17 -11.51
C ASN A 283 -5.19 -0.11 -12.15
N VAL A 284 -6.48 -0.36 -11.94
CA VAL A 284 -7.21 -1.48 -12.55
C VAL A 284 -7.89 -1.04 -13.85
N CYS A 285 -8.26 -2.01 -14.68
CA CYS A 285 -9.06 -1.72 -15.87
C CYS A 285 -10.40 -1.11 -15.47
N TYR A 286 -10.81 -0.06 -16.16
CA TYR A 286 -12.13 0.55 -16.00
C TYR A 286 -12.82 0.70 -17.36
N SER A 287 -14.14 0.62 -17.37
CA SER A 287 -14.95 0.97 -18.53
C SER A 287 -16.37 1.32 -18.11
N THR A 288 -17.13 1.95 -18.99
CA THR A 288 -18.57 2.10 -18.80
C THR A 288 -19.35 0.99 -19.48
N MET A 289 -20.61 0.82 -19.08
CA MET A 289 -21.52 -0.06 -19.80
C MET A 289 -21.64 0.33 -21.28
N GLU A 290 -21.67 1.62 -21.59
CA GLU A 290 -21.79 2.09 -22.98
C GLU A 290 -20.58 1.69 -23.83
N GLU A 291 -19.37 1.95 -23.36
CA GLU A 291 -18.12 1.56 -24.04
C GLU A 291 -18.04 0.04 -24.26
N LEU A 292 -18.41 -0.75 -23.25
CA LEU A 292 -18.49 -2.21 -23.38
C LEU A 292 -19.49 -2.62 -24.46
N PHE A 293 -20.67 -1.97 -24.51
CA PHE A 293 -21.65 -2.25 -25.56
C PHE A 293 -21.10 -1.90 -26.95
N GLU A 294 -20.41 -0.77 -27.10
CA GLU A 294 -19.82 -0.39 -28.39
C GLU A 294 -18.73 -1.36 -28.83
N LEU A 295 -17.82 -1.74 -27.93
CA LEU A 295 -16.70 -2.63 -28.24
C LEU A 295 -17.15 -4.01 -28.72
N TYR A 296 -18.22 -4.56 -28.13
CA TYR A 296 -18.66 -5.93 -28.40
C TYR A 296 -19.83 -6.04 -29.39
N PHE A 297 -20.64 -4.98 -29.56
CA PHE A 297 -21.86 -5.04 -30.36
C PHE A 297 -21.88 -4.08 -31.56
N LYS A 298 -20.94 -3.14 -31.68
CA LYS A 298 -20.71 -2.42 -32.94
C LYS A 298 -19.58 -3.09 -33.71
N GLY A 299 -19.95 -4.14 -34.44
CA GLY A 299 -19.25 -4.55 -35.67
C GLY A 299 -19.70 -3.69 -36.84
#